data_AF-A0A8X6YXB4-F1
#
_entry.id   AF-A0A8X6YXB4-F1
#
_cell.length_a   1.000
_cell.length_b   1.000
_cell.length_c   1.000
_cell.angle_alpha   90.00
_cell.angle_beta   90.00
_cell.angle_gamma   90.00
#
_symmetry.space_group_name_H-M   'P 1'
#
loop_
_entity.id
_entity.type
_entity.pdbx_description
1 polymer ?
#
loop_
_entity_poly.entity_id
_entity_poly.type
_entity_poly.pdbx_seq_one_letter_code
_entity_poly.pdbx_strand_id
1 'polypeptide(L)' 'MNYPGSQSDNLVVGSEKIWGSFAANRIATVAYLKAKTNLEDYQDVLAENLLPDVSLITFGEYIFQRGNASLQNPSFKKS' A
#
# COMPACT_ATOMS: atom_id res chain seq x y z
N MET A 1 4.70 -28.13 -45.81
CA MET A 1 4.74 -28.35 -44.34
C MET A 1 5.05 -26.98 -43.74
N ASN A 2 4.02 -26.24 -43.30
CA ASN A 2 4.17 -24.89 -42.77
C ASN A 2 4.13 -24.99 -41.24
N TYR A 3 5.20 -24.58 -40.58
CA TYR A 3 5.22 -24.43 -39.12
C TYR A 3 4.45 -23.14 -38.78
N PRO A 4 3.33 -23.20 -38.05
CA PRO A 4 2.71 -21.98 -37.54
C PRO A 4 3.69 -21.33 -36.56
N GLY A 5 3.97 -20.04 -36.79
CA GLY A 5 4.82 -19.24 -35.93
C GLY A 5 4.35 -19.36 -34.48
N SER A 6 5.28 -19.64 -33.58
CA SER A 6 5.05 -19.60 -32.14
C SER A 6 4.63 -18.19 -31.76
N GLN A 7 3.33 -17.98 -31.67
CA GLN A 7 2.74 -16.80 -31.05
C GLN A 7 3.14 -16.89 -29.58
N SER A 8 4.09 -16.05 -29.18
CA SER A 8 4.48 -15.93 -27.78
C SER A 8 3.24 -15.47 -27.02
N ASP A 9 2.64 -16.37 -26.26
CA ASP A 9 1.66 -16.01 -25.25
C ASP A 9 2.36 -15.10 -24.25
N ASN A 10 2.24 -13.79 -24.45
CA ASN A 10 2.65 -12.80 -23.48
C ASN A 10 1.72 -13.00 -22.28
N LEU A 11 2.15 -13.80 -21.31
CA LEU A 11 1.54 -13.85 -19.99
C LEU A 11 1.54 -12.43 -19.43
N VAL A 12 0.38 -11.78 -19.46
CA VAL A 12 0.15 -10.54 -18.73
C VAL A 12 0.08 -10.94 -17.25
N VAL A 13 1.25 -11.01 -16.61
CA VAL A 13 1.34 -11.23 -15.18
C VAL A 13 0.83 -9.95 -14.51
N GLY A 14 -0.35 -10.03 -13.90
CA GLY A 14 -0.89 -8.94 -13.10
C GLY A 14 0.03 -8.64 -11.93
N SER A 15 0.20 -7.36 -11.59
CA SER A 15 0.91 -6.93 -10.40
C SER A 15 -0.09 -6.42 -9.36
N GLU A 16 0.06 -6.89 -8.13
CA GLU A 16 -0.74 -6.44 -6.98
C GLU A 16 0.07 -5.43 -6.17
N LYS A 17 -0.62 -4.43 -5.61
CA LYS A 17 -0.02 -3.47 -4.69
C LYS A 17 -0.47 -3.82 -3.28
N ILE A 18 0.48 -3.92 -2.37
CA ILE A 18 0.22 -4.12 -0.95
C ILE A 18 0.79 -2.96 -0.15
N TRP A 19 0.11 -2.64 0.94
CA TRP A 19 0.62 -1.80 2.02
C TRP A 19 0.97 -2.70 3.20
N GLY A 20 1.98 -2.33 3.97
CA GLY A 20 2.22 -2.99 5.23
C GLY A 20 2.92 -2.11 6.25
N SER A 21 2.73 -2.46 7.52
CA SER A 21 3.36 -1.83 8.68
C SER A 21 4.04 -2.90 9.54
N PHE A 22 5.07 -2.51 10.29
CA PHE A 22 5.72 -3.39 11.24
C PHE A 22 6.33 -2.58 12.39
N ALA A 23 6.56 -3.25 13.52
CA ALA A 23 7.27 -2.70 14.67
C ALA A 23 8.16 -3.79 15.28
N ALA A 24 9.19 -3.41 16.04
CA ALA A 24 10.18 -4.35 16.59
C ALA A 24 9.57 -5.47 17.44
N ASN A 25 8.42 -5.22 18.06
CA ASN A 25 7.74 -6.14 18.98
C ASN A 25 6.40 -6.67 18.43
N ARG A 26 6.11 -6.53 17.13
CA ARG A 26 4.84 -7.00 16.55
C ARG A 26 4.97 -7.63 15.17
N ILE A 27 4.00 -8.50 14.91
CA ILE A 27 3.74 -9.09 13.59
C ILE A 27 3.36 -7.95 12.65
N ALA A 28 3.87 -8.01 11.42
CA ALA A 28 3.56 -7.04 10.40
C ALA A 28 2.09 -7.15 9.97
N THR A 29 1.46 -6.01 9.74
CA THR A 29 0.11 -5.93 9.15
C THR A 29 0.24 -5.67 7.66
N VAL A 30 -0.60 -6.32 6.86
CA VAL A 30 -0.59 -6.22 5.39
C VAL A 30 -2.02 -6.00 4.89
N ALA A 31 -2.18 -5.06 3.97
CA ALA A 31 -3.43 -4.76 3.31
C ALA A 31 -3.24 -4.64 1.79
N TYR A 32 -4.25 -5.03 1.02
CA TYR A 32 -4.26 -4.82 -0.43
C TYR A 32 -4.61 -3.38 -0.77
N LEU A 33 -3.84 -2.79 -1.67
CA LEU A 33 -4.10 -1.46 -2.20
C LEU A 33 -4.80 -1.54 -3.55
N LYS A 34 -5.69 -0.58 -3.81
CA LYS A 34 -6.19 -0.32 -5.16
C LYS A 34 -5.04 -0.02 -6.12
N ALA A 35 -5.20 -0.36 -7.40
CA ALA A 35 -4.17 -0.13 -8.43
C ALA A 35 -3.72 1.35 -8.51
N LYS A 36 -4.65 2.28 -8.26
CA LYS A 36 -4.39 3.69 -8.03
C LYS A 36 -4.84 4.04 -6.60
N THR A 37 -3.91 4.48 -5.78
CA THR A 37 -4.17 4.91 -4.40
C THR A 37 -3.99 6.42 -4.36
N ASN A 38 -5.06 7.15 -4.06
CA ASN A 38 -4.99 8.58 -3.78
C ASN A 38 -4.73 8.82 -2.27
N LEU A 39 -4.71 10.07 -1.82
CA LEU A 39 -4.46 10.35 -0.40
C LEU A 39 -5.58 9.83 0.51
N GLU A 40 -6.84 9.94 0.09
CA GLU A 40 -8.01 9.49 0.86
C GLU A 40 -8.00 7.98 1.05
N ASP A 41 -7.79 7.22 -0.03
CA ASP A 41 -7.59 5.77 0.01
C ASP A 41 -6.44 5.39 0.96
N TYR A 42 -5.36 6.17 0.96
CA TYR A 42 -4.22 5.93 1.85
C TYR A 42 -4.55 6.25 3.30
N GLN A 43 -5.35 7.29 3.57
CA GLN A 43 -5.82 7.62 4.92
C GLN A 43 -6.73 6.52 5.47
N ASP A 44 -7.63 5.98 4.65
CA ASP A 44 -8.49 4.85 5.01
C ASP A 44 -7.65 3.62 5.39
N VAL A 45 -6.63 3.29 4.58
CA VAL A 45 -5.71 2.18 4.87
C VAL A 45 -5.00 2.38 6.22
N LEU A 46 -4.56 3.60 6.55
CA LEU A 46 -3.97 3.88 7.86
C LEU A 46 -4.99 3.77 8.98
N ALA A 47 -6.20 4.29 8.79
CA ALA A 47 -7.26 4.25 9.80
C ALA A 47 -7.71 2.84 10.13
N GLU A 48 -7.85 1.99 9.10
CA GLU A 48 -8.34 0.62 9.24
C GLU A 48 -7.25 -0.36 9.70
N ASN A 49 -5.99 -0.14 9.31
CA ASN A 49 -4.94 -1.14 9.50
C ASN A 49 -3.84 -0.69 10.46
N LEU A 50 -3.48 0.60 10.49
CA LEU A 50 -2.40 1.08 11.36
C LEU A 50 -2.89 1.52 12.75
N LEU A 51 -3.98 2.28 12.83
CA LEU A 51 -4.45 2.82 14.11
C LEU A 51 -4.85 1.74 15.13
N PRO A 52 -5.52 0.64 14.74
CA PRO A 52 -5.79 -0.45 15.67
C PRO A 52 -4.50 -1.06 16.22
N ASP A 53 -3.49 -1.26 15.36
CA ASP A 53 -2.21 -1.80 15.79
C ASP A 53 -1.47 -0.86 16.75
N VAL A 54 -1.43 0.44 16.44
CA VAL A 54 -0.82 1.45 17.31
C VAL A 54 -1.46 1.43 18.70
N SER A 55 -2.78 1.29 18.78
CA SER A 55 -3.50 1.18 20.06
C SER A 55 -3.12 -0.09 20.85
N LEU A 56 -2.69 -1.14 20.16
CA LEU A 56 -2.27 -2.43 20.73
C LEU A 56 -0.76 -2.50 20.99
N ILE A 57 0.04 -1.59 20.45
CA ILE A 57 1.50 -1.65 20.48
C ILE A 57 2.07 -1.01 21.76
N THR A 58 1.50 0.07 22.33
CA THR A 58 2.14 0.69 23.51
C THR A 58 1.29 1.62 24.39
N PHE A 59 1.60 1.55 25.70
CA PHE A 59 1.37 2.52 26.78
C PHE A 59 2.26 3.80 26.67
N GLY A 60 2.79 4.14 25.49
CA GLY A 60 3.82 5.18 25.30
C GLY A 60 3.87 5.76 23.89
N GLU A 61 4.75 6.75 23.68
CA GLU A 61 4.90 7.48 22.41
C GLU A 61 5.48 6.60 21.29
N TYR A 62 5.06 6.85 20.06
CA TYR A 62 5.52 6.15 18.86
C TYR A 62 5.86 7.14 17.74
N ILE A 63 6.73 6.73 16.82
CA ILE A 63 7.09 7.50 15.63
C ILE A 63 6.60 6.74 14.40
N PHE A 64 5.76 7.39 13.60
CA PHE A 64 5.35 6.88 12.31
C PHE A 64 6.37 7.25 11.23
N GLN A 65 6.88 6.25 10.50
CA GLN A 65 7.82 6.43 9.40
C GLN A 65 7.21 5.92 8.09
N ARG A 66 7.36 6.69 7.01
CA ARG A 66 6.93 6.30 5.66
C ARG A 66 7.83 6.93 4.59
N GLY A 67 7.83 6.34 3.40
CA GLY A 67 8.48 6.93 2.23
C GLY A 67 7.77 8.18 1.69
N ASN A 68 8.49 9.03 0.97
CA ASN A 68 7.96 10.24 0.34
C ASN A 68 7.29 9.93 -1.02
N ALA A 69 6.31 9.03 -1.03
CA ALA A 69 5.59 8.68 -2.24
C ALA A 69 4.68 9.85 -2.67
N SER A 70 4.71 10.19 -3.96
CA SER A 70 3.74 11.12 -4.55
C SER A 70 2.39 10.41 -4.68
N LEU A 71 1.60 10.47 -3.61
CA LEU A 71 0.18 10.13 -3.66
C LEU A 71 -0.50 11.18 -4.54
N GLN A 72 -1.44 10.78 -5.40
CA GLN A 72 -2.17 11.73 -6.25
C GLN A 72 -2.88 12.74 -5.33
N ASN A 73 -2.39 13.99 -5.34
CA ASN A 73 -2.69 15.05 -4.38
C ASN A 73 -4.18 15.37 -4.29
N PRO A 74 -4.76 15.52 -3.09
CA PRO A 74 -5.74 16.56 -2.85
C PRO A 74 -4.99 17.88 -2.78
N SER A 75 -5.33 18.79 -3.69
CA SER A 75 -4.85 20.15 -3.72
C SER A 75 -5.17 20.84 -2.39
N PHE A 76 -4.24 20.88 -1.44
CA PHE A 76 -4.33 21.82 -0.32
C PHE A 76 -4.05 23.23 -0.86
N LYS A 77 -5.10 23.93 -1.30
CA LYS A 77 -5.06 25.38 -1.38
C LYS A 77 -5.16 25.92 0.04
N LYS A 78 -4.09 26.56 0.51
CA LYS A 78 -4.15 27.46 1.67
C LYS A 78 -5.12 28.59 1.32
N SER A 79 -6.20 28.69 2.08
CA SER A 79 -6.96 29.95 2.23
C SER A 79 -6.19 30.88 3.16
#